data_AF-A0A819RSZ2-F1
#
_entry.id   AF-A0A819RSZ2-F1
#
_cell.length_a   1.000
_cell.length_b   1.000
_cell.length_c   1.000
_cell.angle_alpha   90.00
_cell.angle_beta   90.00
_cell.angle_gamma   90.00
#
_symmetry.space_group_name_H-M   'P 1'
#
loop_
_entity.id
_entity.type
_entity.pdbx_description
1 polymer ?
#
loop_
_entity_poly.entity_id
_entity_poly.type
_entity_poly.pdbx_seq_one_letter_code
_entity_poly.pdbx_strand_id
1 'polypeptide(L)'
;CLDKLDMFDYLTYVEDGLKQDHYDIRMLTFLMVVRLSILCPTIVLQRLDRLVQPLKAILQLKVKANSIKQEFEKHDELRRAAIKVFLALQQIKDANKIACINEFEALVKSSKEYQDLYNTVIHEQQQSSSGFSFNTNNNSEAMDMS
;
A
#
# COMPACT_ATOMS: atom_id res chain seq x y z
N CYS A 1 5.49 -11.05 24.07
CA CYS A 1 6.52 -11.37 23.02
C CYS A 1 6.91 -10.15 22.20
N LEU A 2 5.96 -9.28 21.80
CA LEU A 2 6.28 -7.96 21.22
C LEU A 2 7.07 -7.07 22.19
N ASP A 3 6.89 -7.27 23.49
CA ASP A 3 7.51 -6.47 24.57
C ASP A 3 9.04 -6.62 24.67
N LYS A 4 9.63 -7.53 23.89
CA LYS A 4 11.08 -7.76 23.79
C LYS A 4 11.69 -7.27 22.49
N LEU A 5 10.87 -6.73 21.58
CA LEU A 5 11.29 -6.26 20.27
C LEU A 5 11.27 -4.74 20.26
N ASP A 6 12.40 -4.12 19.92
CA ASP A 6 12.39 -2.70 19.57
C ASP A 6 11.68 -2.55 18.23
N MET A 7 10.46 -2.02 18.28
CA MET A 7 9.61 -1.88 17.11
C MET A 7 10.12 -0.82 16.15
N PHE A 8 10.90 0.17 16.61
CA PHE A 8 11.51 1.17 15.73
C PHE A 8 12.66 0.56 14.93
N ASP A 9 13.48 -0.27 15.56
CA ASP A 9 14.53 -1.01 14.85
C ASP A 9 13.93 -2.00 13.86
N TYR A 10 12.92 -2.77 14.27
CA TYR A 10 12.23 -3.69 13.37
C TYR A 10 11.62 -2.97 12.17
N LEU A 11 10.96 -1.84 12.40
CA LEU A 11 10.36 -1.05 11.32
C LEU A 11 11.41 -0.47 10.37
N THR A 12 12.63 -0.17 10.86
CA THR A 12 13.76 0.21 10.01
C THR A 12 14.15 -0.91 9.05
N TYR A 13 14.22 -2.16 9.51
CA TYR A 13 14.49 -3.32 8.63
C TYR A 13 13.36 -3.57 7.62
N VAL A 14 12.11 -3.33 8.02
CA VAL A 14 10.94 -3.41 7.12
C VAL A 14 11.00 -2.31 6.05
N GLU A 15 11.32 -1.07 6.43
CA GLU A 15 11.53 0.04 5.49
C GLU A 15 12.61 -0.31 4.46
N ASP A 16 13.70 -0.93 4.88
CA ASP A 16 14.78 -1.34 3.98
C ASP A 16 14.39 -2.49 3.05
N GLY A 17 13.56 -3.43 3.52
CA GLY A 17 12.99 -4.50 2.69
C GLY A 17 12.17 -3.96 1.52
N LEU A 18 11.47 -2.83 1.69
CA LEU A 18 10.69 -2.19 0.62
C LEU A 18 11.58 -1.59 -0.47
N LYS A 19 12.77 -1.09 -0.10
CA LYS A 19 13.70 -0.43 -1.03
C LYS A 19 14.44 -1.42 -1.92
N GLN A 20 14.68 -2.64 -1.45
CA GLN A 20 15.41 -3.67 -2.19
C GLN A 20 14.72 -4.03 -3.51
N ASP A 21 15.48 -4.27 -4.58
CA ASP A 21 14.93 -4.58 -5.91
C ASP A 21 14.52 -6.06 -6.09
N HIS A 22 14.55 -6.85 -5.02
CA HIS A 22 14.16 -8.26 -5.05
C HIS A 22 12.65 -8.41 -4.86
N TYR A 23 11.99 -8.93 -5.90
CA TYR A 23 10.53 -9.11 -5.95
C TYR A 23 9.97 -9.86 -4.73
N ASP A 24 10.51 -11.04 -4.41
CA ASP A 24 9.99 -11.88 -3.33
C ASP A 24 10.17 -11.23 -1.94
N ILE A 25 11.27 -10.49 -1.76
CA ILE A 25 11.52 -9.74 -0.53
C ILE A 25 10.48 -8.63 -0.39
N ARG A 26 10.24 -7.83 -1.44
CA ARG A 26 9.20 -6.78 -1.43
C ARG A 26 7.82 -7.36 -1.11
N MET A 27 7.46 -8.48 -1.73
CA MET A 27 6.17 -9.14 -1.47
C MET A 27 6.04 -9.59 -0.02
N LEU A 28 7.09 -10.18 0.56
CA LEU A 28 7.09 -10.54 1.97
C LEU A 28 6.99 -9.29 2.86
N THR A 29 7.74 -8.23 2.54
CA THR A 29 7.73 -6.98 3.29
C THR A 29 6.37 -6.30 3.25
N PHE A 30 5.66 -6.34 2.12
CA PHE A 30 4.29 -5.84 2.01
C PHE A 30 3.34 -6.52 3.00
N LEU A 31 3.42 -7.84 3.13
CA LEU A 31 2.62 -8.59 4.12
C LEU A 31 2.94 -8.17 5.55
N MET A 32 4.22 -7.92 5.84
CA MET A 32 4.66 -7.44 7.15
C MET A 32 4.09 -6.05 7.43
N VAL A 33 4.15 -5.11 6.48
CA VAL A 33 3.61 -3.75 6.65
C VAL A 33 2.10 -3.77 6.91
N VAL A 34 1.35 -4.57 6.16
CA VAL A 34 -0.10 -4.73 6.39
C VAL A 34 -0.38 -5.28 7.80
N ARG A 35 0.41 -6.23 8.30
CA ARG A 35 0.25 -6.72 9.67
C ARG A 35 0.61 -5.66 10.72
N LEU A 36 1.67 -4.90 10.49
CA LEU A 36 2.11 -3.85 11.41
C LEU A 36 1.11 -2.69 11.50
N SER A 37 0.40 -2.37 10.41
CA SER A 37 -0.64 -1.32 10.45
C SER A 37 -1.77 -1.66 11.42
N ILE A 38 -1.99 -2.96 11.68
CA ILE A 38 -2.99 -3.46 12.63
C ILE A 38 -2.38 -3.62 14.04
N LEU A 39 -1.18 -4.20 14.15
CA LEU A 39 -0.58 -4.54 15.44
C LEU A 39 -0.01 -3.33 16.19
N CYS A 40 0.58 -2.37 15.47
CA CYS A 40 1.25 -1.21 16.04
C CYS A 40 0.97 0.07 15.23
N PRO A 41 -0.31 0.48 15.07
CA PRO A 41 -0.72 1.59 14.21
C PRO A 41 -0.01 2.90 14.54
N THR A 42 0.19 3.20 15.83
CA THR A 42 0.85 4.44 16.28
C THR A 42 2.29 4.55 15.79
N ILE A 43 3.04 3.44 15.79
CA ILE A 43 4.45 3.42 15.38
C ILE A 43 4.55 3.48 13.86
N VAL A 44 3.65 2.79 13.16
CA VAL A 44 3.54 2.87 11.69
C VAL A 44 3.18 4.29 11.24
N LEU A 45 2.25 4.95 11.93
CA LEU A 45 1.86 6.34 11.65
C LEU A 45 3.06 7.29 11.71
N GLN A 46 3.99 7.10 12.66
CA GLN A 46 5.20 7.91 12.79
C GLN A 46 6.23 7.67 11.68
N ARG A 47 6.12 6.58 10.92
CA ARG A 47 7.02 6.22 9.80
C ARG A 47 6.33 6.24 8.44
N LEU A 48 5.11 6.74 8.38
CA LEU A 48 4.24 6.61 7.21
C LEU A 48 4.89 7.16 5.92
N ASP A 49 5.59 8.29 6.03
CA ASP A 49 6.31 8.88 4.89
C ASP A 49 7.32 7.88 4.30
N ARG A 50 8.15 7.25 5.13
CA ARG A 50 9.17 6.30 4.66
C ARG A 50 8.59 5.03 4.06
N LEU A 51 7.41 4.61 4.51
CA LEU A 51 6.72 3.43 3.99
C LEU A 51 6.00 3.74 2.66
N VAL A 52 5.46 4.94 2.51
CA VAL A 52 4.68 5.33 1.32
C VAL A 52 5.58 5.68 0.13
N GLN A 53 6.78 6.23 0.35
CA GLN A 53 7.69 6.61 -0.72
C GLN A 53 8.05 5.44 -1.67
N PRO A 54 8.45 4.23 -1.17
CA PRO A 54 8.66 3.06 -2.03
C PRO A 54 7.42 2.64 -2.81
N LEU A 55 6.22 2.77 -2.24
CA LEU A 55 4.97 2.41 -2.92
C LEU A 55 4.69 3.34 -4.11
N LYS A 56 4.95 4.66 -3.95
CA LYS A 56 4.85 5.64 -5.06
C LYS A 56 5.79 5.27 -6.19
N ALA A 57 7.05 4.97 -5.86
CA ALA A 57 8.06 4.58 -6.83
C ALA A 57 7.66 3.33 -7.62
N ILE A 58 7.07 2.33 -6.96
CA ILE A 58 6.57 1.11 -7.61
C ILE A 58 5.40 1.42 -8.57
N LEU A 59 4.48 2.30 -8.18
CA LEU A 59 3.34 2.66 -9.04
C LEU A 59 3.78 3.44 -10.29
N GLN A 60 4.84 4.25 -10.16
CA GLN A 60 5.41 5.07 -11.24
C GLN A 60 6.43 4.34 -12.11
N LEU A 61 6.91 3.17 -11.67
CA LEU A 61 7.88 2.38 -12.41
C LEU A 61 7.28 1.95 -13.76
N LYS A 62 8.03 2.20 -14.84
CA LYS A 62 7.68 1.77 -16.19
C LYS A 62 8.55 0.59 -16.58
N VAL A 63 7.91 -0.55 -16.82
CA VAL A 63 8.53 -1.71 -17.45
C VAL A 63 8.98 -1.38 -18.88
N LYS A 64 10.11 -1.96 -19.28
CA LYS A 64 10.71 -1.66 -20.59
C LYS A 64 9.87 -2.30 -21.70
N ALA A 65 9.82 -1.66 -22.87
CA ALA A 65 9.02 -2.16 -24.00
C ALA A 65 9.47 -3.55 -24.52
N ASN A 66 10.71 -3.96 -24.22
CA ASN A 66 11.28 -5.25 -24.58
C ASN A 66 11.15 -6.30 -23.46
N SER A 67 10.46 -5.99 -22.36
CA SER A 67 10.23 -6.93 -21.28
C SER A 67 9.41 -8.12 -21.77
N ILE A 68 9.72 -9.31 -21.25
CA ILE A 68 8.93 -10.51 -21.56
C ILE A 68 7.62 -10.47 -20.77
N LYS A 69 6.59 -11.17 -21.24
CA LYS A 69 5.24 -11.17 -20.64
C LYS A 69 5.26 -11.40 -19.11
N GLN A 70 6.14 -12.29 -18.64
CA GLN A 70 6.28 -12.60 -17.21
C GLN A 70 6.77 -11.40 -16.38
N GLU A 71 7.62 -10.54 -16.93
CA GLU A 71 8.08 -9.33 -16.23
C GLU A 71 6.96 -8.31 -16.09
N PHE A 72 6.11 -8.17 -17.13
CA PHE A 72 4.91 -7.34 -17.06
C PHE A 72 3.94 -7.84 -15.98
N GLU A 73 3.67 -9.14 -15.96
CA GLU A 73 2.79 -9.77 -14.96
C GLU A 73 3.32 -9.58 -13.53
N LYS A 74 4.63 -9.80 -13.30
CA LYS A 74 5.26 -9.54 -11.99
C LYS A 74 5.15 -8.08 -11.57
N HIS A 75 5.38 -7.16 -12.49
CA HIS A 75 5.29 -5.73 -12.19
C HIS A 75 3.86 -5.30 -11.84
N ASP A 76 2.89 -5.81 -12.59
CA ASP A 76 1.47 -5.55 -12.37
C ASP A 76 0.99 -6.14 -11.03
N GLU A 77 1.46 -7.34 -10.67
CA GLU A 77 1.22 -7.93 -9.35
C GLU A 77 1.83 -7.09 -8.22
N LEU A 78 3.06 -6.60 -8.42
CA LEU A 78 3.73 -5.74 -7.45
C LEU A 78 2.97 -4.42 -7.23
N ARG A 79 2.43 -3.83 -8.31
CA ARG A 79 1.60 -2.62 -8.23
C ARG A 79 0.28 -2.87 -7.49
N ARG A 80 -0.40 -4.00 -7.76
CA ARG A 80 -1.58 -4.40 -6.97
C ARG A 80 -1.26 -4.54 -5.49
N ALA A 81 -0.17 -5.23 -5.17
CA ALA A 81 0.24 -5.43 -3.79
C ALA A 81 0.59 -4.11 -3.08
N ALA A 82 1.26 -3.19 -3.76
CA ALA A 82 1.55 -1.85 -3.23
C ALA A 82 0.27 -1.07 -2.88
N ILE A 83 -0.77 -1.15 -3.72
CA ILE A 83 -2.08 -0.53 -3.42
C ILE A 83 -2.74 -1.19 -2.22
N LYS A 84 -2.67 -2.53 -2.09
CA LYS A 84 -3.20 -3.24 -0.91
C LYS A 84 -2.54 -2.75 0.38
N VAL A 85 -1.22 -2.55 0.36
CA VAL A 85 -0.48 -1.98 1.49
C VAL A 85 -0.94 -0.55 1.78
N PHE A 86 -1.04 0.30 0.75
CA PHE A 86 -1.48 1.67 0.90
C PHE A 86 -2.89 1.76 1.52
N LEU A 87 -3.84 0.96 1.05
CA LEU A 87 -5.18 0.87 1.62
C LEU A 87 -5.13 0.52 3.12
N ALA A 88 -4.30 -0.46 3.51
CA ALA A 88 -4.15 -0.85 4.91
C ALA A 88 -3.52 0.27 5.78
N LEU A 89 -2.62 1.06 5.20
CA LEU A 89 -2.01 2.22 5.86
C LEU A 89 -3.00 3.38 6.02
N GLN A 90 -3.85 3.61 5.02
CA GLN A 90 -4.88 4.65 5.04
C GLN A 90 -5.95 4.41 6.11
N GLN A 91 -6.18 3.16 6.52
CA GLN A 91 -7.10 2.82 7.61
C GLN A 91 -6.59 3.19 9.01
N ILE A 92 -5.30 3.53 9.15
CA ILE A 92 -4.77 3.97 10.44
C ILE A 92 -5.42 5.31 10.81
N LYS A 93 -5.90 5.43 12.05
CA LYS A 93 -6.46 6.68 12.57
C LYS A 93 -5.45 7.83 12.38
N ASP A 94 -5.94 8.97 11.90
CA ASP A 94 -5.17 10.18 11.60
C ASP A 94 -4.20 10.07 10.40
N ALA A 95 -4.16 8.95 9.66
CA ALA A 95 -3.32 8.80 8.47
C ALA A 95 -3.66 9.80 7.36
N ASN A 96 -4.94 10.12 7.17
CA ASN A 96 -5.43 11.11 6.20
C ASN A 96 -4.94 12.54 6.47
N LYS A 97 -4.44 12.83 7.68
CA LYS A 97 -3.84 14.12 8.02
C LYS A 97 -2.38 14.23 7.58
N ILE A 98 -1.76 13.13 7.19
CA ILE A 98 -0.35 13.08 6.80
C ILE A 98 -0.24 13.34 5.29
N ALA A 99 0.61 14.31 4.92
CA ALA A 99 0.77 14.76 3.55
C ALA A 99 1.10 13.62 2.57
N CYS A 100 1.93 12.65 2.97
CA CYS A 100 2.35 11.55 2.10
C CYS A 100 1.17 10.67 1.63
N ILE A 101 0.13 10.50 2.45
CA ILE A 101 -1.10 9.78 2.09
C ILE A 101 -1.87 10.55 1.03
N ASN A 102 -2.11 11.85 1.27
CA ASN A 102 -2.83 12.71 0.34
C ASN A 102 -2.12 12.82 -1.02
N GLU A 103 -0.79 12.87 -1.02
CA GLU A 103 0.01 12.82 -2.25
C GLU A 103 -0.11 11.48 -2.98
N PHE A 104 -0.16 10.35 -2.26
CA PHE A 104 -0.38 9.05 -2.90
C PHE A 104 -1.79 8.97 -3.50
N GLU A 105 -2.81 9.48 -2.81
CA GLU A 105 -4.16 9.58 -3.38
C GLU A 105 -4.20 10.47 -4.63
N ALA A 106 -3.50 11.60 -4.62
CA ALA A 106 -3.38 12.48 -5.77
C ALA A 106 -2.67 11.77 -6.95
N LEU A 107 -1.65 10.96 -6.67
CA LEU A 107 -0.98 10.12 -7.66
C LEU A 107 -1.95 9.08 -8.24
N VAL A 108 -2.73 8.39 -7.41
CA VAL A 108 -3.75 7.43 -7.90
C VAL A 108 -4.76 8.13 -8.80
N LYS A 109 -5.18 9.35 -8.44
CA LYS A 109 -6.12 10.15 -9.24
C LYS A 109 -5.50 10.74 -10.51
N SER A 110 -4.18 10.75 -10.67
CA SER A 110 -3.52 11.42 -11.80
C SER A 110 -3.63 10.66 -13.13
N SER A 111 -3.99 9.38 -13.12
CA SER A 111 -4.11 8.56 -14.34
C SER A 111 -5.29 7.59 -14.23
N LYS A 112 -6.04 7.41 -15.33
CA LYS A 112 -7.10 6.41 -15.40
C LYS A 112 -6.58 5.00 -15.10
N GLU A 113 -5.37 4.68 -15.56
CA GLU A 113 -4.73 3.38 -15.31
C GLU A 113 -4.56 3.09 -13.80
N TYR A 114 -4.17 4.11 -13.03
CA TYR A 114 -3.98 3.97 -11.58
C TYR A 114 -5.32 3.89 -10.85
N GLN A 115 -6.33 4.65 -11.29
CA GLN A 115 -7.67 4.58 -10.74
C GLN A 115 -8.32 3.21 -10.99
N ASP A 116 -8.22 2.68 -12.22
CA ASP A 116 -8.76 1.37 -12.57
C ASP A 116 -8.11 0.28 -11.70
N LEU A 117 -6.78 0.30 -11.57
CA LEU A 117 -6.04 -0.63 -10.70
C LEU A 117 -6.48 -0.52 -9.23
N TYR A 118 -6.64 0.70 -8.73
CA TYR A 118 -7.09 0.97 -7.35
C TYR A 118 -8.49 0.41 -7.09
N ASN A 119 -9.42 0.66 -8.01
CA ASN A 119 -10.79 0.16 -7.93
C ASN A 119 -10.83 -1.38 -7.99
N THR A 120 -10.06 -2.01 -8.88
CA THR A 120 -9.92 -3.47 -8.93
C THR A 120 -9.47 -4.03 -7.59
N VAL A 121 -8.44 -3.45 -6.97
CA VAL A 121 -7.93 -3.92 -5.69
C VAL A 121 -8.98 -3.78 -4.56
N ILE A 122 -9.72 -2.67 -4.52
CA ILE A 122 -10.81 -2.48 -3.55
C ILE A 122 -11.88 -3.57 -3.71
N HIS A 123 -12.30 -3.84 -4.94
CA HIS A 123 -13.29 -4.88 -5.21
C HIS A 123 -12.80 -6.28 -4.84
N GLU A 124 -11.52 -6.60 -5.10
CA GLU A 124 -10.90 -7.86 -4.68
C GLU A 124 -10.92 -8.05 -3.16
N GLN A 125 -10.63 -6.98 -2.38
CA GLN A 125 -10.63 -7.02 -0.92
C GLN A 125 -12.04 -7.29 -0.35
N GLN A 126 -13.09 -6.79 -1.00
CA GLN A 126 -14.47 -7.03 -0.59
C GLN A 126 -14.93 -8.48 -0.83
N GLN A 127 -14.38 -9.16 -1.83
CA GLN A 127 -14.73 -10.54 -2.17
C GLN A 127 -13.97 -11.58 -1.33
N SER A 128 -12.83 -11.21 -0.77
CA SER A 128 -11.93 -12.12 -0.02
C SER A 128 -12.24 -12.20 1.50
N SER A 129 -13.50 -11.92 1.88
CA SER A 129 -14.01 -11.84 3.26
C SER A 129 -14.05 -13.15 4.06
N SER A 130 -13.10 -14.07 3.85
CA SER A 130 -12.86 -15.24 4.70
C SER A 130 -11.52 -15.21 5.47
N GLY A 131 -10.74 -14.12 5.38
CA GLY A 131 -9.42 -14.05 6.04
C GLY A 131 -9.09 -12.82 6.88
N PHE A 132 -9.47 -11.61 6.45
CA PHE A 132 -9.16 -10.36 7.18
C PHE A 132 -10.22 -9.30 6.84
N SER A 133 -11.16 -9.05 7.76
CA SER A 133 -12.16 -8.01 7.60
C SER A 133 -11.54 -6.62 7.83
N PHE A 134 -11.33 -5.87 6.76
CA PHE A 134 -11.08 -4.43 6.83
C PHE A 134 -12.42 -3.71 6.64
N ASN A 135 -12.82 -2.90 7.63
CA ASN A 135 -14.05 -2.11 7.57
C ASN A 135 -13.83 -0.93 6.63
N THR A 136 -14.29 -1.02 5.38
CA THR A 136 -14.33 0.12 4.46
C THR A 136 -15.45 1.06 4.89
N ASN A 137 -15.13 2.08 5.69
CA ASN A 137 -16.05 3.21 5.87
C ASN A 137 -16.14 3.99 4.55
N ASN A 138 -17.32 3.92 3.95
CA ASN A 138 -17.73 4.64 2.75
C ASN A 138 -17.69 6.16 2.99
N ASN A 139 -16.74 6.86 2.36
CA ASN A 139 -16.95 8.26 1.99
C ASN A 139 -17.54 8.30 0.58
N SER A 140 -18.84 8.00 0.49
CA SER A 140 -19.68 8.47 -0.60
C SER A 140 -20.28 9.81 -0.18
N GLU A 141 -19.51 10.90 -0.31
CA GLU A 141 -20.07 12.24 -0.27
C GLU A 141 -20.49 12.65 -1.68
N ALA A 142 -21.81 12.60 -1.88
CA ALA A 142 -22.62 13.41 -2.80
C ALA A 142 -22.00 13.82 -4.14
N MET A 143 -22.29 13.03 -5.19
CA MET A 143 -22.57 13.61 -6.50
C MET A 143 -23.87 14.41 -6.37
N ASP A 144 -23.73 15.72 -6.15
CA ASP A 144 -24.83 16.67 -6.33
C ASP A 144 -25.27 16.64 -7.79
N MET A 145 -26.54 16.33 -7.98
CA MET A 145 -27.18 16.15 -9.27
C MET A 145 -27.80 17.49 -9.65
N SER A 146 -27.32 18.08 -10.75
CA SER A 146 -27.97 19.08 -11.64
C SER A 146 -28.98 20.06 -11.03
#